data_AF-A0A1X3RRY0-F1
#
_entry.id   AF-A0A1X3RRY0-F1
#
_cell.length_a   1.000
_cell.length_b   1.000
_cell.length_c   1.000
_cell.angle_alpha   90.00
_cell.angle_beta   90.00
_cell.angle_gamma   90.00
#
_symmetry.space_group_name_H-M   'P 1'
#
loop_
_entity.id
_entity.type
_entity.pdbx_description
1 polymer ?
#
loop_
_entity_poly.entity_id
_entity_poly.type
_entity_poly.pdbx_seq_one_letter_code
_entity_poly.pdbx_strand_id
1 'polypeptide(L)'
;MKKVGVVLCGCGVYDGSEIHEAVLTLLAIDRAGAEAICFAPDKDQRHVVNHVSGQVTDEKRNVLAESARIARGKIQPLSAADADQLDALIVPGGFGAAKNLSDFATRGSECQVDEELKILTQEIYKKSKPIGFICISPAMLPRL
;
A
#
# COMPACT_ATOMS: atom_id res chain seq x y z
N MET A 1 14.28 -4.94 -17.44
CA MET A 1 12.93 -5.40 -17.03
C MET A 1 12.19 -4.18 -16.49
N LYS A 2 10.89 -4.02 -16.76
CA LYS A 2 10.11 -2.91 -16.20
C LYS A 2 9.90 -3.12 -14.70
N LYS A 3 10.09 -2.09 -13.89
CA LYS A 3 9.95 -2.15 -12.42
C LYS A 3 8.66 -1.47 -11.98
N VAL A 4 7.77 -2.20 -11.32
CA VAL A 4 6.49 -1.70 -10.83
C VAL A 4 6.54 -1.59 -9.32
N GLY A 5 6.45 -0.37 -8.78
CA GLY A 5 6.32 -0.17 -7.34
C GLY A 5 4.95 -0.65 -6.86
N VAL A 6 4.92 -1.43 -5.78
CA VAL A 6 3.68 -1.89 -5.15
C VAL A 6 3.67 -1.47 -3.69
N VAL A 7 2.81 -0.53 -3.31
CA VAL A 7 2.74 -0.03 -1.93
C VAL A 7 1.67 -0.79 -1.16
N LEU A 8 2.10 -1.56 -0.17
CA LEU A 8 1.27 -2.33 0.75
C LEU A 8 1.06 -1.58 2.06
N CYS A 9 0.07 -2.01 2.85
CA CYS A 9 -0.33 -1.32 4.07
C CYS A 9 -0.67 -2.25 5.24
N GLY A 10 -0.15 -3.47 5.24
CA GLY A 10 -0.39 -4.54 6.22
C GLY A 10 -0.78 -5.84 5.51
N CYS A 11 -1.32 -6.82 6.23
CA CYS A 11 -1.67 -8.14 5.65
C CYS A 11 -3.04 -8.64 6.13
N GLY A 12 -4.12 -8.09 5.56
CA GLY A 12 -5.49 -8.42 5.92
C GLY A 12 -6.46 -7.29 5.56
N VAL A 13 -7.66 -7.63 5.08
CA VAL A 13 -8.61 -6.63 4.55
C VAL A 13 -9.03 -5.56 5.57
N TYR A 14 -9.12 -5.87 6.86
CA TYR A 14 -9.64 -4.93 7.86
C TYR A 14 -8.60 -4.00 8.47
N ASP A 15 -7.33 -4.40 8.47
CA ASP A 15 -6.24 -3.69 9.14
C ASP A 15 -4.98 -3.49 8.27
N GLY A 16 -5.00 -3.96 7.02
CA GLY A 16 -3.89 -3.85 6.09
C GLY A 16 -4.32 -3.91 4.61
N SER A 17 -3.42 -4.42 3.76
CA SER A 17 -3.73 -4.66 2.35
C SER A 17 -4.69 -5.83 2.19
N GLU A 18 -5.62 -5.71 1.26
CA GLU A 18 -6.45 -6.83 0.82
C GLU A 18 -5.54 -7.87 0.14
N ILE A 19 -5.53 -9.09 0.68
CA ILE A 19 -4.52 -10.10 0.34
C ILE A 19 -4.71 -10.60 -1.09
N HIS A 20 -5.95 -10.76 -1.55
CA HIS A 20 -6.22 -11.25 -2.90
C HIS A 20 -5.87 -10.20 -3.96
N GLU A 21 -6.24 -8.94 -3.77
CA GLU A 21 -5.88 -7.81 -4.63
C GLU A 21 -4.37 -7.67 -4.72
N ALA A 22 -3.66 -7.76 -3.60
CA ALA A 22 -2.21 -7.71 -3.58
C ALA A 22 -1.59 -8.90 -4.35
N VAL A 23 -2.02 -10.14 -4.08
CA VAL A 23 -1.50 -11.33 -4.77
C VAL A 23 -1.82 -11.31 -6.27
N LEU A 24 -3.03 -10.92 -6.66
CA LEU A 24 -3.44 -10.79 -8.06
C LEU A 24 -2.65 -9.69 -8.78
N THR A 25 -2.36 -8.58 -8.10
CA THR A 25 -1.50 -7.51 -8.61
C THR A 25 -0.10 -8.06 -8.89
N LEU A 26 0.52 -8.74 -7.92
CA LEU A 26 1.84 -9.34 -8.08
C LEU A 26 1.87 -10.39 -9.20
N LEU A 27 0.85 -11.24 -9.28
CA LEU A 27 0.69 -12.24 -10.34
C LEU A 27 0.57 -11.59 -11.72
N ALA A 28 -0.18 -10.50 -11.84
CA ALA A 28 -0.35 -9.79 -13.12
C ALA A 28 0.95 -9.13 -13.58
N ILE A 29 1.72 -8.52 -12.66
CA ILE A 29 3.03 -7.93 -12.95
C ILE A 29 3.99 -9.01 -13.44
N ASP A 30 4.08 -10.15 -12.73
CA ASP A 30 4.96 -11.27 -13.09
C ASP A 30 4.59 -11.86 -14.47
N ARG A 31 3.31 -12.11 -14.73
CA ARG A 31 2.83 -12.62 -16.03
C ARG A 31 3.06 -11.65 -17.19
N ALA A 32 3.20 -10.36 -16.92
CA ALA A 32 3.56 -9.35 -17.91
C ALA A 32 5.08 -9.25 -18.16
N GLY A 33 5.90 -10.05 -17.47
CA GLY A 33 7.36 -10.03 -17.59
C GLY A 33 8.01 -8.80 -16.93
N ALA A 34 7.32 -8.19 -15.96
CA ALA A 34 7.81 -7.07 -15.16
C ALA A 34 8.20 -7.52 -13.75
N GLU A 35 8.96 -6.69 -13.05
CA GLU A 35 9.41 -6.91 -11.69
C GLU A 35 8.56 -6.08 -10.72
N ALA A 36 7.97 -6.72 -9.71
CA ALA A 36 7.30 -6.01 -8.61
C ALA A 36 8.33 -5.62 -7.53
N ILE A 37 8.38 -4.34 -7.20
CA ILE A 37 9.18 -3.81 -6.08
C ILE A 37 8.21 -3.40 -4.97
N CYS A 38 8.13 -4.21 -3.91
CA CYS A 38 7.17 -3.96 -2.83
C CYS A 38 7.71 -2.96 -1.80
N PHE A 39 6.84 -2.08 -1.35
CA PHE A 39 7.10 -1.10 -0.31
C PHE A 39 5.98 -1.11 0.74
N ALA A 40 6.27 -0.69 1.95
CA ALA A 40 5.26 -0.38 2.97
C ALA A 40 5.84 0.61 4.00
N PRO A 41 5.05 1.51 4.58
CA PRO A 41 5.55 2.43 5.61
C PRO A 41 5.96 1.66 6.86
N ASP A 42 7.10 2.01 7.44
CA ASP A 42 7.62 1.38 8.65
C ASP A 42 7.04 2.07 9.90
N LYS A 43 5.80 1.70 10.24
CA LYS A 43 5.06 2.25 11.38
C LYS A 43 4.06 1.24 11.93
N ASP A 44 3.53 1.50 13.12
CA ASP A 44 2.45 0.71 13.69
C ASP A 44 1.16 0.82 12.85
N GLN A 45 0.45 -0.30 12.70
CA GLN A 45 -0.92 -0.31 12.18
C GLN A 45 -1.83 0.50 13.12
N ARG A 46 -2.82 1.20 12.56
CA ARG A 46 -3.76 1.99 13.36
C ARG A 46 -4.60 1.12 14.30
N HIS A 47 -5.01 -0.05 13.82
CA HIS A 47 -5.73 -1.07 14.58
C HIS A 47 -5.22 -2.44 14.15
N VAL A 48 -5.34 -3.43 15.03
CA VAL A 48 -5.22 -4.86 14.69
C VAL A 48 -6.61 -5.47 14.83
N VAL A 49 -7.04 -6.24 13.82
CA VAL A 49 -8.41 -6.77 13.77
C VAL A 49 -8.39 -8.28 13.70
N ASN A 50 -9.14 -8.93 14.58
CA ASN A 50 -9.45 -10.34 14.41
C ASN A 50 -10.41 -10.48 13.23
N HIS A 51 -9.93 -11.06 12.13
CA HIS A 51 -10.69 -11.16 10.89
C HIS A 51 -11.87 -12.17 10.95
N VAL A 52 -11.91 -13.05 11.95
CA VAL A 52 -13.04 -13.98 12.16
C VAL A 52 -14.19 -13.25 12.87
N SER A 53 -13.88 -12.47 13.90
CA SER A 53 -14.92 -11.76 14.69
C SER A 53 -15.22 -10.35 14.19
N GLY A 54 -14.33 -9.76 13.38
CA GLY A 54 -14.37 -8.36 12.96
C GLY A 54 -14.03 -7.36 14.07
N GLN A 55 -13.63 -7.83 15.26
CA GLN A 55 -13.36 -6.99 16.42
C GLN A 55 -11.91 -6.50 16.44
N VAL A 56 -11.71 -5.27 16.90
CA VAL A 56 -10.37 -4.73 17.18
C VAL A 56 -9.80 -5.45 18.40
N THR A 57 -8.50 -5.72 18.37
CA THR A 57 -7.74 -6.33 19.47
C THR A 57 -6.76 -5.34 20.07
N ASP A 58 -6.28 -5.58 21.30
CA ASP A 58 -5.26 -4.76 21.96
C ASP A 58 -3.82 -5.04 21.49
N GLU A 59 -3.63 -5.95 20.53
CA GLU A 59 -2.34 -6.23 19.93
C GLU A 59 -1.79 -5.03 19.14
N LYS A 60 -0.45 -4.97 19.01
CA LYS A 60 0.24 -4.05 18.12
C LYS A 60 0.99 -4.83 17.05
N ARG A 61 0.91 -4.34 15.81
CA ARG A 61 1.62 -4.89 14.65
C ARG A 61 2.17 -3.76 13.81
N ASN A 62 3.32 -3.98 13.19
CA ASN A 62 3.97 -3.03 12.30
C ASN A 62 3.55 -3.29 10.84
N VAL A 63 3.22 -2.23 10.12
CA VAL A 63 2.72 -2.26 8.74
C VAL A 63 3.71 -2.93 7.78
N LEU A 64 4.99 -2.55 7.84
CA LEU A 64 6.04 -3.14 7.00
C LEU A 64 6.25 -4.62 7.32
N ALA A 65 6.36 -4.96 8.61
CA ALA A 65 6.57 -6.33 9.07
C ALA A 65 5.44 -7.27 8.64
N GLU A 66 4.18 -6.83 8.77
CA GLU A 66 3.03 -7.63 8.34
C GLU A 66 2.92 -7.70 6.81
N SER A 67 3.19 -6.59 6.09
CA SER A 67 3.23 -6.58 4.62
C SER A 67 4.28 -7.53 4.05
N ALA A 68 5.38 -7.76 4.77
CA ALA A 68 6.42 -8.72 4.39
C ALA A 68 5.91 -10.16 4.27
N ARG A 69 4.77 -10.50 4.92
CA ARG A 69 4.11 -11.80 4.75
C ARG A 69 3.62 -12.01 3.32
N ILE A 70 3.02 -10.98 2.71
CA ILE A 70 2.56 -11.00 1.31
C ILE A 70 3.77 -11.08 0.38
N ALA A 71 4.77 -10.23 0.60
CA ALA A 71 5.96 -10.12 -0.25
C ALA A 71 7.02 -11.21 -0.01
N ARG A 72 6.77 -12.18 0.90
CA ARG A 72 7.72 -13.22 1.30
C ARG A 72 9.10 -12.67 1.69
N GLY A 73 9.12 -11.56 2.44
CA GLY A 73 10.31 -10.85 2.88
C GLY A 73 10.96 -9.93 1.82
N LYS A 74 10.48 -9.92 0.56
CA LYS A 74 11.00 -9.04 -0.50
C LYS A 74 10.28 -7.71 -0.52
N ILE A 75 10.46 -6.92 0.54
CA ILE A 75 9.81 -5.62 0.73
C ILE A 75 10.79 -4.63 1.34
N GLN A 76 10.64 -3.35 1.02
CA GLN A 76 11.44 -2.26 1.56
C GLN A 76 10.56 -1.26 2.32
N PRO A 77 11.12 -0.49 3.28
CA PRO A 77 10.43 0.68 3.82
C PRO A 77 10.02 1.64 2.70
N LEU A 78 8.85 2.26 2.82
CA LEU A 78 8.35 3.21 1.81
C LEU A 78 9.27 4.43 1.67
N SER A 79 9.93 4.86 2.75
CA SER A 79 11.00 5.87 2.74
C SER A 79 12.19 5.56 1.83
N ALA A 80 12.40 4.30 1.44
CA ALA A 80 13.46 3.89 0.53
C ALA A 80 13.01 3.90 -0.95
N ALA A 81 11.75 4.21 -1.24
CA ALA A 81 11.25 4.24 -2.59
C ALA A 81 11.84 5.42 -3.38
N ASP A 82 12.37 5.12 -4.56
CA ASP A 82 12.93 6.10 -5.49
C ASP A 82 12.12 6.07 -6.79
N ALA A 83 11.45 7.18 -7.11
CA ALA A 83 10.64 7.31 -8.31
C ALA A 83 11.46 7.15 -9.60
N ASP A 84 12.79 7.36 -9.59
CA ASP A 84 13.67 7.12 -10.74
C ASP A 84 13.94 5.64 -11.00
N GLN A 85 13.82 4.78 -9.99
CA GLN A 85 14.02 3.33 -10.11
C GLN A 85 12.75 2.58 -10.53
N LEU A 86 11.62 3.25 -10.66
CA LEU A 86 10.32 2.65 -10.96
C LEU A 86 9.82 3.11 -12.33
N ASP A 87 9.14 2.23 -13.06
CA ASP A 87 8.46 2.54 -14.31
C ASP A 87 6.96 2.81 -14.09
N ALA A 88 6.38 2.34 -12.98
CA ALA A 88 4.96 2.50 -12.63
C ALA A 88 4.76 2.35 -11.12
N LEU A 89 3.58 2.76 -10.62
CA LEU A 89 3.16 2.59 -9.23
C LEU A 89 1.78 1.94 -9.15
N ILE A 90 1.60 0.96 -8.26
CA ILE A 90 0.30 0.37 -7.94
C ILE A 90 0.10 0.37 -6.42
N VAL A 91 -1.11 0.76 -5.98
CA VAL A 91 -1.53 0.74 -4.57
C VAL A 91 -2.78 -0.13 -4.43
N PRO A 92 -2.63 -1.41 -4.02
CA PRO A 92 -3.76 -2.29 -3.70
C PRO A 92 -4.66 -1.70 -2.61
N GLY A 93 -5.89 -2.20 -2.51
CA GLY A 93 -6.85 -1.78 -1.51
C GLY A 93 -6.69 -2.48 -0.16
N GLY A 94 -7.83 -2.70 0.50
CA GLY A 94 -7.92 -3.06 1.91
C GLY A 94 -8.11 -1.81 2.79
N PHE A 95 -8.74 -1.98 3.95
CA PHE A 95 -9.00 -0.88 4.87
C PHE A 95 -7.71 -0.28 5.46
N GLY A 96 -6.58 -0.98 5.39
CA GLY A 96 -5.27 -0.39 5.67
C GLY A 96 -4.95 0.79 4.77
N ALA A 97 -5.46 0.84 3.53
CA ALA A 97 -5.27 2.00 2.66
C ALA A 97 -5.99 3.26 3.22
N ALA A 98 -7.13 3.06 3.88
CA ALA A 98 -7.91 4.12 4.51
C ALA A 98 -7.54 4.41 5.98
N LYS A 99 -6.65 3.61 6.59
CA LYS A 99 -6.28 3.69 8.02
C LYS A 99 -4.78 3.89 8.27
N ASN A 100 -3.94 3.30 7.43
CA ASN A 100 -2.49 3.28 7.56
C ASN A 100 -1.82 4.13 6.47
N LEU A 101 -2.29 4.09 5.22
CA LEU A 101 -1.80 4.98 4.14
C LEU A 101 -2.53 6.33 4.11
N SER A 102 -3.63 6.44 4.82
CA SER A 102 -4.35 7.69 5.07
C SER A 102 -5.18 7.55 6.34
N ASP A 103 -5.81 8.64 6.77
CA ASP A 103 -6.83 8.63 7.83
C ASP A 103 -8.26 8.80 7.26
N PHE A 104 -8.49 8.38 6.02
CA PHE A 104 -9.80 8.47 5.35
C PHE A 104 -10.92 7.78 6.11
N ALA A 105 -10.64 6.63 6.75
CA ALA A 105 -11.64 5.90 7.52
C ALA A 105 -12.20 6.70 8.71
N THR A 106 -11.47 7.70 9.22
CA THR A 106 -11.90 8.54 10.35
C THR A 106 -12.26 9.96 9.94
N ARG A 107 -11.61 10.53 8.91
CA ARG A 107 -11.79 11.93 8.50
C ARG A 107 -12.54 12.13 7.18
N GLY A 108 -12.84 11.04 6.45
CA GLY A 108 -13.55 11.11 5.18
C GLY A 108 -12.89 12.06 4.20
N SER A 109 -13.64 13.05 3.71
CA SER A 109 -13.13 14.01 2.73
C SER A 109 -11.93 14.79 3.24
N GLU A 110 -11.81 15.09 4.54
CA GLU A 110 -10.70 15.87 5.14
C GLU A 110 -9.45 15.04 5.45
N CYS A 111 -9.33 13.85 4.86
CA CYS A 111 -8.22 12.97 5.15
C CYS A 111 -6.86 13.55 4.75
N GLN A 112 -5.85 13.07 5.45
CA GLN A 112 -4.44 13.22 5.14
C GLN A 112 -3.91 11.87 4.67
N VAL A 113 -3.11 11.93 3.61
CA VAL A 113 -2.40 10.78 3.06
C VAL A 113 -1.02 10.72 3.72
N ASP A 114 -0.49 9.52 3.87
CA ASP A 114 0.89 9.29 4.30
C ASP A 114 1.87 10.09 3.42
N GLU A 115 2.79 10.81 4.07
CA GLU A 115 3.63 11.79 3.37
C GLU A 115 4.62 11.11 2.42
N GLU A 116 5.14 9.92 2.76
CA GLU A 116 6.05 9.17 1.90
C GLU A 116 5.31 8.67 0.64
N LEU A 117 4.08 8.16 0.82
CA LEU A 117 3.22 7.79 -0.31
C LEU A 117 2.90 8.99 -1.20
N LYS A 118 2.62 10.14 -0.58
CA LYS A 118 2.30 11.37 -1.30
C LYS A 118 3.46 11.84 -2.15
N ILE A 119 4.67 11.93 -1.56
CA ILE A 119 5.89 12.32 -2.27
C ILE A 119 6.14 11.37 -3.45
N LEU A 120 6.15 10.06 -3.20
CA LEU A 120 6.39 9.05 -4.25
C LEU A 120 5.37 9.17 -5.39
N THR A 121 4.07 9.27 -5.07
CA THR A 121 3.02 9.36 -6.09
C THR A 121 3.16 10.63 -6.93
N GLN A 122 3.44 11.77 -6.30
CA GLN A 122 3.66 13.04 -7.00
C GLN A 122 4.88 12.99 -7.92
N GLU A 123 5.97 12.35 -7.50
CA GLU A 123 7.17 12.20 -8.33
C GLU A 123 6.95 11.28 -9.52
N ILE A 124 6.26 10.15 -9.34
CA ILE A 124 5.86 9.25 -10.43
C ILE A 124 4.97 10.00 -11.43
N TYR A 125 4.00 10.79 -10.95
CA TYR A 125 3.11 11.61 -11.77
C TYR A 125 3.87 12.67 -12.58
N LYS A 126 4.76 13.44 -11.93
CA LYS A 126 5.60 14.46 -12.59
C LYS A 126 6.47 13.86 -13.69
N LYS A 127 6.86 12.60 -13.56
CA LYS A 127 7.63 11.85 -14.57
C LYS A 127 6.74 11.19 -15.64
N SER A 128 5.43 11.47 -15.66
CA SER A 128 4.45 10.89 -16.60
C SER A 128 4.43 9.35 -16.59
N LYS A 129 4.71 8.74 -15.43
CA LYS A 129 4.68 7.29 -15.25
C LYS A 129 3.28 6.85 -14.80
N PRO A 130 2.78 5.69 -15.26
CA PRO A 130 1.43 5.23 -14.92
C PRO A 130 1.28 4.90 -13.43
N ILE A 131 0.08 5.18 -12.91
CA ILE A 131 -0.29 5.01 -11.50
C ILE A 131 -1.63 4.29 -11.43
N GLY A 132 -1.71 3.21 -10.66
CA GLY A 132 -2.92 2.42 -10.44
C GLY A 132 -3.32 2.35 -8.97
N PHE A 133 -4.58 2.69 -8.66
CA PHE A 133 -5.17 2.53 -7.33
C PHE A 133 -6.37 1.59 -7.44
N ILE A 134 -6.52 0.68 -6.47
CA ILE A 134 -7.50 -0.43 -6.48
C ILE A 134 -8.44 -0.31 -5.27
N CYS A 135 -9.73 -0.63 -5.47
CA CYS A 135 -10.73 -0.73 -4.40
C CYS A 135 -10.94 0.63 -3.69
N ILE A 136 -10.62 0.75 -2.39
CA ILE A 136 -10.79 2.00 -1.63
C ILE A 136 -9.59 2.94 -1.73
N SER A 137 -8.42 2.47 -2.19
CA SER A 137 -7.23 3.31 -2.28
C SER A 137 -7.41 4.56 -3.19
N PRO A 138 -8.24 4.57 -4.25
CA PRO A 138 -8.54 5.78 -5.03
C PRO A 138 -9.12 6.95 -4.23
N ALA A 139 -9.68 6.71 -3.04
CA ALA A 139 -10.16 7.77 -2.16
C ALA A 139 -9.05 8.75 -1.72
N MET A 140 -7.78 8.33 -1.80
CA MET A 140 -6.62 9.18 -1.53
C MET A 140 -6.27 10.13 -2.70
N LEU A 141 -6.65 9.80 -3.94
CA LEU A 141 -6.25 10.54 -5.14
C LEU A 141 -6.54 12.06 -5.07
N PRO A 142 -7.70 12.54 -4.57
CA PRO A 142 -7.96 13.98 -4.47
C PRO A 142 -7.08 14.73 -3.46
N ARG A 143 -6.32 14.01 -2.63
CA ARG A 143 -5.44 14.55 -1.59
C ARG A 143 -3.94 14.39 -1.92
N LEU A 144 -3.62 13.77 -3.06
CA LEU A 144 -2.26 13.53 -3.56
C LEU A 144 -1.75 14.67 -4.43
#